data_AF-J2T876-F1
#
_entry.id   AF-J2T876-F1
#
_cell.length_a   1.000
_cell.length_b   1.000
_cell.length_c   1.000
_cell.angle_alpha   90.00
_cell.angle_beta   90.00
_cell.angle_gamma   90.00
#
_symmetry.space_group_name_H-M   'P 1'
#
loop_
_entity.id
_entity.type
_entity.pdbx_description
1 polymer ?
#
loop_
_entity_poly.entity_id
_entity_poly.type
_entity_poly.pdbx_seq_one_letter_code
_entity_poly.pdbx_strand_id
1 'polypeptide(L)'
;MKTLYKHLNYIYPALLVITSSVAIFTIESNLSAGIYDIDRDSIGIPIGTILIAGLVLFIFHLMQIFLYRKARHTNSTLIKISALIVAIASLAILADSINYWATPNHFIISIFYSFSTMAFLTLQLQLLKVFQ
;
A
#
# COMPACT_ATOMS: atom_id res chain seq x y z
N MET A 1 10.26 14.39 17.80
CA MET A 1 9.99 13.00 17.34
C MET A 1 8.51 12.62 17.37
N LYS A 2 7.75 12.72 18.49
CA LYS A 2 6.32 12.29 18.58
C LYS A 2 5.38 12.83 17.48
N THR A 3 5.55 14.06 17.01
CA THR A 3 4.72 14.68 15.97
C THR A 3 4.97 14.11 14.58
N LEU A 4 6.23 13.84 14.22
CA LEU A 4 6.59 13.25 12.91
C LEU A 4 5.96 11.86 12.73
N TYR A 5 5.98 11.03 13.78
CA TYR A 5 5.29 9.73 13.82
C TYR A 5 3.79 9.84 13.59
N LYS A 6 3.17 10.91 14.11
CA LYS A 6 1.74 11.14 13.98
C LYS A 6 1.39 11.48 12.53
N HIS A 7 2.17 12.32 11.86
CA HIS A 7 1.91 12.70 10.47
C HIS A 7 2.11 11.55 9.47
N LEU A 8 3.15 10.72 9.64
CA LEU A 8 3.41 9.62 8.71
C LEU A 8 2.37 8.50 8.76
N ASN A 9 1.73 8.31 9.92
CA ASN A 9 0.57 7.43 10.04
C ASN A 9 -0.64 7.88 9.19
N TYR A 10 -0.68 9.14 8.76
CA TYR A 10 -1.70 9.68 7.86
C TYR A 10 -1.20 9.79 6.41
N ILE A 11 0.10 10.06 6.21
CA ILE A 11 0.68 10.20 4.87
C ILE A 11 0.58 8.89 4.08
N TYR A 12 0.95 7.76 4.68
CA TYR A 12 0.88 6.46 3.99
C TYR A 12 -0.55 6.10 3.53
N PRO A 13 -1.58 6.10 4.40
CA PRO A 13 -2.93 5.80 3.96
C PRO A 13 -3.50 6.86 3.01
N ALA A 14 -3.13 8.14 3.13
CA ALA A 14 -3.51 9.14 2.13
C ALA A 14 -2.90 8.83 0.76
N LEU A 15 -1.64 8.41 0.70
CA LEU A 15 -1.00 7.96 -0.54
C LEU A 15 -1.65 6.69 -1.09
N LEU A 16 -2.07 5.74 -0.25
CA LEU A 16 -2.83 4.57 -0.72
C LEU A 16 -4.14 4.99 -1.42
N VAL A 17 -4.89 5.92 -0.82
CA VAL A 17 -6.12 6.46 -1.43
C VAL A 17 -5.81 7.14 -2.76
N ILE A 18 -4.81 8.03 -2.80
CA ILE A 18 -4.39 8.71 -4.02
C ILE A 18 -3.97 7.70 -5.10
N THR A 19 -3.15 6.70 -4.74
CA THR A 19 -2.68 5.65 -5.65
C THR A 19 -3.85 4.84 -6.21
N SER A 20 -4.80 4.42 -5.37
CA SER A 20 -6.00 3.72 -5.83
C SER A 20 -6.87 4.59 -6.75
N SER A 21 -7.07 5.87 -6.42
CA SER A 21 -7.82 6.80 -7.27
C SER A 21 -7.14 7.00 -8.62
N VAL A 22 -5.84 7.31 -8.65
CA VAL A 22 -5.08 7.49 -9.89
C VAL A 22 -5.10 6.21 -10.73
N ALA A 23 -4.98 5.05 -10.08
CA ALA A 23 -5.04 3.77 -10.77
C ALA A 23 -6.40 3.58 -11.47
N ILE A 24 -7.52 3.76 -10.76
CA ILE A 24 -8.86 3.65 -11.33
C ILE A 24 -9.05 4.64 -12.50
N PHE A 25 -8.69 5.91 -12.32
CA PHE A 25 -8.77 6.90 -13.39
C PHE A 25 -7.92 6.54 -14.61
N THR A 26 -6.74 5.94 -14.40
CA THR A 26 -5.88 5.48 -15.50
C THR A 26 -6.56 4.36 -16.28
N ILE A 27 -7.17 3.38 -15.58
CA ILE A 27 -7.90 2.29 -16.23
C ILE A 27 -9.09 2.82 -17.04
N GLU A 28 -9.89 3.73 -16.47
CA GLU A 28 -11.03 4.35 -17.16
C GLU A 28 -10.60 5.21 -18.36
N SER A 29 -9.50 5.95 -18.24
CA SER A 29 -8.93 6.73 -19.34
C SER A 29 -8.44 5.82 -20.47
N ASN A 30 -7.76 4.72 -20.13
CA ASN A 30 -7.28 3.75 -21.11
C ASN A 30 -8.43 3.06 -21.84
N LEU A 31 -9.53 2.76 -21.13
CA LEU A 31 -10.75 2.26 -21.73
C LEU A 31 -11.31 3.26 -22.74
N SER A 32 -11.43 4.53 -22.34
CA SER A 32 -11.96 5.60 -23.20
C SER A 32 -11.10 5.82 -24.45
N ALA A 33 -9.80 5.50 -24.38
CA ALA A 33 -8.86 5.55 -25.48
C ALA A 33 -8.87 4.29 -26.38
N GLY A 34 -9.73 3.30 -26.10
CA GLY A 34 -9.83 2.06 -26.88
C GLY A 34 -8.67 1.08 -26.66
N ILE A 35 -7.91 1.23 -25.57
CA ILE A 35 -6.78 0.33 -25.23
C ILE A 35 -7.31 -1.02 -24.70
N TYR A 36 -8.50 -1.03 -24.10
CA TYR A 36 -9.19 -2.22 -23.64
C TYR A 36 -10.21 -2.69 -24.65
N ASP A 37 -10.24 -4.00 -24.87
CA ASP A 37 -11.31 -4.64 -25.63
C ASP A 37 -12.61 -4.62 -24.81
N ILE A 38 -13.71 -4.16 -25.43
CA ILE A 38 -14.98 -3.84 -24.76
C ILE A 38 -15.73 -5.13 -24.36
N ASP A 39 -15.35 -6.27 -24.92
CA ASP A 39 -16.19 -7.47 -24.92
C ASP A 39 -16.03 -8.43 -23.73
N ARG A 40 -15.22 -8.14 -22.72
CA ARG A 40 -15.07 -9.03 -21.54
C ARG A 40 -14.85 -8.24 -20.27
N ASP A 41 -14.74 -8.94 -19.15
CA ASP A 41 -14.44 -8.49 -17.77
C ASP A 41 -13.07 -7.76 -17.64
N SER A 42 -12.67 -7.04 -18.70
CA SER A 42 -11.36 -6.44 -18.98
C SER A 42 -11.05 -5.24 -18.09
N ILE A 43 -12.07 -4.63 -17.48
CA ILE A 43 -11.95 -3.49 -16.56
C ILE A 43 -12.25 -3.90 -15.11
N GLY A 44 -13.23 -4.79 -14.92
CA GLY A 44 -13.68 -5.24 -13.60
C GLY A 44 -12.55 -5.90 -12.81
N ILE A 45 -11.76 -6.74 -13.46
CA ILE A 45 -10.59 -7.40 -12.85
C ILE A 45 -9.51 -6.36 -12.46
N PRO A 46 -9.01 -5.48 -13.33
CA PRO A 46 -8.09 -4.40 -12.96
C PRO A 46 -8.54 -3.55 -11.78
N ILE A 47 -9.78 -3.05 -11.81
CA ILE A 47 -10.33 -2.22 -10.73
C ILE A 47 -10.46 -3.03 -9.44
N GLY A 48 -10.94 -4.27 -9.53
CA GLY A 48 -11.02 -5.19 -8.40
C GLY A 48 -9.66 -5.42 -7.74
N THR A 49 -8.61 -5.66 -8.54
CA THR A 49 -7.23 -5.81 -8.06
C THR A 49 -6.75 -4.56 -7.32
N ILE A 50 -7.00 -3.36 -7.86
CA ILE A 50 -6.63 -2.08 -7.22
C ILE A 50 -7.32 -1.93 -5.86
N LEU A 51 -8.63 -2.20 -5.80
CA LEU A 51 -9.44 -2.05 -4.60
C LEU A 51 -9.04 -3.07 -3.52
N ILE A 52 -8.85 -4.34 -3.91
CA ILE A 52 -8.43 -5.40 -2.99
C ILE A 52 -7.03 -5.10 -2.44
N ALA A 53 -6.08 -4.74 -3.30
CA ALA A 53 -4.73 -4.38 -2.86
C ALA A 53 -4.75 -3.18 -1.90
N GLY A 54 -5.49 -2.11 -2.24
CA GLY A 54 -5.66 -0.94 -1.39
C GLY A 54 -6.28 -1.27 -0.03
N LEU A 55 -7.34 -2.08 -0.02
CA LEU A 55 -8.02 -2.50 1.21
C LEU A 55 -7.12 -3.36 2.10
N VAL A 56 -6.44 -4.35 1.53
CA VAL A 56 -5.54 -5.23 2.29
C VAL A 56 -4.38 -4.43 2.88
N LEU A 57 -3.76 -3.53 2.10
CA LEU A 57 -2.69 -2.66 2.58
C LEU A 57 -3.17 -1.71 3.68
N PHE A 58 -4.40 -1.21 3.59
CA PHE A 58 -5.00 -0.39 4.63
C PHE A 58 -5.27 -1.19 5.92
N ILE A 59 -5.81 -2.40 5.81
CA ILE A 59 -6.02 -3.30 6.95
C ILE A 59 -4.68 -3.63 7.62
N PHE A 60 -3.65 -3.95 6.83
CA PHE A 60 -2.31 -4.22 7.36
C PHE A 60 -1.72 -3.00 8.06
N HIS A 61 -1.91 -1.79 7.53
CA HIS A 61 -1.53 -0.55 8.23
C HIS A 61 -2.21 -0.41 9.60
N LEU A 62 -3.53 -0.65 9.66
CA LEU A 62 -4.27 -0.63 10.93
C LEU A 62 -3.73 -1.67 11.90
N MET A 63 -3.51 -2.91 11.43
CA MET A 63 -2.90 -3.97 12.25
C MET A 63 -1.54 -3.55 12.79
N GLN A 64 -0.68 -2.93 11.97
CA GLN A 64 0.62 -2.44 12.43
C GLN A 64 0.48 -1.35 13.50
N ILE A 65 -0.48 -0.42 13.37
CA ILE A 65 -0.74 0.59 14.41
C ILE A 65 -1.13 -0.09 15.73
N PHE A 66 -2.00 -1.10 15.70
CA PHE A 66 -2.41 -1.83 16.89
C PHE A 66 -1.25 -2.61 17.54
N LEU A 67 -0.48 -3.35 16.73
CA LEU A 67 0.68 -4.11 17.20
C LEU A 67 1.73 -3.19 17.83
N TYR A 68 2.00 -2.05 17.19
CA TYR A 68 2.92 -1.06 17.68
C TYR A 68 2.48 -0.44 19.02
N ARG A 69 1.20 -0.06 19.14
CA ARG A 69 0.65 0.44 20.41
C ARG A 69 0.81 -0.61 21.51
N LYS A 70 0.52 -1.87 21.22
CA LYS A 70 0.68 -2.98 22.18
C LYS A 70 2.14 -3.18 22.59
N ALA A 71 3.08 -3.10 21.65
CA ALA A 71 4.51 -3.25 21.89
C ALA A 71 5.09 -2.18 22.84
N ARG A 72 4.51 -0.97 22.88
CA ARG A 72 4.91 0.07 23.83
C ARG A 72 4.58 -0.27 25.28
N HIS A 73 3.57 -1.10 25.50
CA HIS A 73 3.12 -1.52 26.83
C HIS A 73 3.66 -2.90 27.22
N THR A 74 4.05 -3.72 26.24
CA THR A 74 4.54 -5.08 26.48
C THR A 74 5.72 -5.41 25.57
N ASN A 75 6.81 -5.93 26.14
CA ASN A 75 7.99 -6.33 25.38
C ASN A 75 7.89 -7.76 24.84
N SER A 76 6.71 -8.13 24.31
CA SER A 76 6.47 -9.49 23.83
C SER A 76 7.13 -9.71 22.46
N THR A 77 8.05 -10.68 22.37
CA THR A 77 8.70 -11.11 21.12
C THR A 77 7.67 -11.49 20.05
N LEU A 78 6.55 -12.10 20.45
CA LEU A 78 5.48 -12.49 19.53
C LEU A 78 4.89 -11.27 18.81
N ILE A 79 4.69 -10.14 19.51
CA ILE A 79 4.19 -8.90 18.90
C ILE A 79 5.18 -8.36 17.86
N LYS A 80 6.49 -8.40 18.16
CA LYS A 80 7.54 -7.96 17.22
C LYS A 80 7.55 -8.82 15.96
N ILE A 81 7.45 -10.15 16.12
CA ILE A 81 7.36 -11.09 15.00
C ILE A 81 6.09 -10.85 14.17
N SER A 82 4.93 -10.70 14.81
CA SER A 82 3.68 -10.40 14.10
C SER A 82 3.77 -9.08 13.32
N ALA A 83 4.35 -8.03 13.90
CA ALA A 83 4.52 -6.74 13.22
C ALA A 83 5.44 -6.87 12.00
N LEU A 84 6.51 -7.66 12.11
CA LEU A 84 7.43 -7.95 11.01
C LEU A 84 6.74 -8.73 9.88
N ILE A 85 5.95 -9.76 10.21
CA ILE A 85 5.20 -10.54 9.22
C ILE A 85 4.25 -9.64 8.44
N VAL A 86 3.48 -8.78 9.12
CA VAL A 86 2.59 -7.82 8.46
C VAL A 86 3.37 -6.83 7.59
N ALA A 87 4.56 -6.39 8.04
CA ALA A 87 5.42 -5.50 7.27
C ALA A 87 5.90 -6.14 5.97
N ILE A 88 6.38 -7.39 6.05
CA ILE A 88 6.86 -8.16 4.89
C ILE A 88 5.72 -8.43 3.93
N ALA A 89 4.54 -8.83 4.43
CA ALA A 89 3.38 -9.06 3.58
C ALA A 89 2.93 -7.78 2.84
N SER A 90 2.96 -6.63 3.53
CA SER A 90 2.68 -5.33 2.90
C SER A 90 3.68 -4.99 1.80
N LEU A 91 4.97 -5.21 2.06
CA LEU A 91 6.03 -4.99 1.06
C LEU A 91 5.90 -5.91 -0.15
N ALA A 92 5.54 -7.18 0.06
CA ALA A 92 5.32 -8.13 -1.02
C ALA A 92 4.19 -7.66 -1.95
N ILE A 93 3.05 -7.24 -1.38
CA ILE A 93 1.92 -6.71 -2.16
C ILE A 93 2.32 -5.44 -2.92
N LEU A 94 3.05 -4.54 -2.28
CA LEU A 94 3.52 -3.31 -2.90
C LEU A 94 4.49 -3.58 -4.07
N ALA A 95 5.47 -4.46 -3.87
CA ALA A 95 6.45 -4.84 -4.89
C ALA A 95 5.78 -5.57 -6.06
N ASP A 96 4.85 -6.49 -5.77
CA ASP A 96 4.06 -7.17 -6.79
C ASP A 96 3.21 -6.17 -7.59
N SER A 97 2.57 -5.21 -6.92
CA SER A 97 1.78 -4.16 -7.58
C SER A 97 2.65 -3.29 -8.49
N ILE A 98 3.85 -2.89 -8.07
CA ILE A 98 4.80 -2.14 -8.91
C ILE A 98 5.11 -2.92 -10.18
N ASN A 99 5.43 -4.20 -10.04
CA ASN A 99 5.80 -5.06 -11.18
C ASN A 99 4.61 -5.33 -12.10
N TYR A 100 3.44 -5.65 -11.54
CA TYR A 100 2.22 -5.95 -12.29
C TYR A 100 1.79 -4.77 -13.18
N TRP A 101 1.89 -3.54 -12.67
CA TRP A 101 1.52 -2.34 -13.41
C TRP A 101 2.65 -1.75 -14.25
N ALA A 102 3.84 -2.36 -14.29
CA ALA A 102 4.99 -1.88 -15.08
C ALA A 102 4.85 -2.20 -16.58
N THR A 103 3.71 -1.84 -17.16
CA THR A 103 3.40 -1.97 -18.59
C THR A 103 3.18 -0.58 -19.20
N PRO A 104 3.43 -0.36 -20.50
CA PRO A 104 3.44 0.99 -21.10
C PRO A 104 2.18 1.82 -20.83
N ASN A 105 1.00 1.20 -20.88
CA ASN A 105 -0.28 1.90 -20.70
C ASN A 105 -0.65 2.09 -19.21
N HIS A 106 0.01 1.40 -18.28
CA HIS A 106 -0.28 1.46 -16.84
C HIS A 106 0.90 1.95 -16.00
N PHE A 107 1.97 2.40 -16.64
CA PHE A 107 3.23 2.73 -15.97
C PHE A 107 3.06 3.79 -14.88
N ILE A 108 2.13 4.73 -15.07
CA ILE A 108 1.80 5.73 -14.05
C ILE A 108 1.31 5.08 -12.74
N ILE A 109 0.57 3.98 -12.81
CA ILE A 109 0.09 3.23 -11.64
C ILE A 109 1.29 2.66 -10.87
N SER A 110 2.26 2.10 -11.58
CA SER A 110 3.52 1.57 -11.00
C SER A 110 4.33 2.67 -10.29
N ILE A 111 4.40 3.89 -10.88
CA ILE A 111 5.04 5.05 -10.24
C ILE A 111 4.36 5.40 -8.91
N PHE A 112 3.02 5.44 -8.88
CA PHE A 112 2.28 5.77 -7.66
C PHE A 112 2.44 4.68 -6.58
N TYR A 113 2.43 3.39 -6.95
CA TYR A 113 2.79 2.32 -6.02
C TYR A 113 4.23 2.43 -5.50
N SER A 114 5.17 2.93 -6.31
CA SER A 114 6.54 3.19 -5.87
C SER A 114 6.59 4.30 -4.81
N PHE A 115 5.83 5.38 -4.98
CA PHE A 115 5.71 6.42 -3.95
C PHE A 115 5.03 5.89 -2.67
N SER A 116 3.96 5.11 -2.77
CA SER A 116 3.35 4.44 -1.62
C SER A 116 4.35 3.54 -0.90
N THR A 117 5.21 2.83 -1.64
CA THR A 117 6.27 1.97 -1.08
C THR A 117 7.33 2.76 -0.34
N MET A 118 7.78 3.89 -0.88
CA MET A 118 8.73 4.77 -0.20
C MET A 118 8.14 5.33 1.11
N ALA A 119 6.88 5.74 1.09
CA ALA A 119 6.18 6.19 2.30
C ALA A 119 6.03 5.06 3.34
N PHE A 120 5.69 3.85 2.89
CA PHE A 120 5.62 2.68 3.75
C PHE A 120 6.97 2.33 4.38
N LEU A 121 8.06 2.28 3.60
CA LEU A 121 9.41 2.01 4.11
C LEU A 121 9.84 3.07 5.12
N THR A 122 9.55 4.35 4.83
CA THR A 122 9.82 5.46 5.76
C THR A 122 9.08 5.26 7.09
N LEU A 123 7.81 4.84 7.03
CA LEU A 123 7.02 4.48 8.21
C LEU A 123 7.65 3.30 8.96
N GLN A 124 8.03 2.21 8.28
CA GLN A 124 8.64 1.03 8.91
C GLN A 124 9.95 1.35 9.61
N LEU A 125 10.84 2.10 8.96
CA LEU A 125 12.11 2.53 9.55
C LEU A 125 11.91 3.34 10.83
N GLN A 126 10.84 4.13 10.91
CA GLN A 126 10.49 4.84 12.11
C GLN A 126 9.93 3.94 13.20
N LEU A 127 9.07 2.97 12.85
CA LEU A 127 8.49 2.02 13.80
C LEU A 127 9.55 1.09 14.39
N LEU A 128 10.55 0.67 13.61
CA LEU A 128 11.68 -0.15 14.08
C LEU A 128 12.43 0.49 15.25
N LYS A 129 12.60 1.82 15.25
CA LYS A 129 13.27 2.56 16.35
C LYS A 129 12.56 2.44 17.70
N VAL A 130 11.35 1.91 17.75
CA VAL A 130 10.58 1.73 18.99
C VAL A 130 10.62 0.30 19.49
N PHE A 131 11.03 -0.64 18.64
CA PHE A 131 11.25 -2.03 19.03
C PHE A 131 12.67 -2.28 19.56
N GLN A 132 13.58 -1.32 19.36
CA GLN A 132 14.89 -1.19 19.99
C GLN A 132 14.76 -0.53 21.36
#